data_AF-A0A1F8LTH3-F1
#
_entry.id   AF-A0A1F8LTH3-F1
#
_cell.length_a   1.000
_cell.length_b   1.000
_cell.length_c   1.000
_cell.angle_alpha   90.00
_cell.angle_beta   90.00
_cell.angle_gamma   90.00
#
_symmetry.space_group_name_H-M   'P 1'
#
loop_
_entity.id
_entity.type
_entity.pdbx_description
1 polymer ?
#
loop_
_entity_poly.entity_id
_entity_poly.type
_entity_poly.pdbx_seq_one_letter_code
_entity_poly.pdbx_strand_id
1 'polypeptide(L)' 'MVHKVEVSPESITRSQEPGNFFPGQSEDLIAQCPLCKTIETITVGGDGQLFTTRKFYQSGRNIYHKCGSAQPCRLFRGQ' A
#
# COMPACT_ATOMS: atom_id res chain seq x y z
N MET A 1 47.81 7.85 0.59
CA MET A 1 47.50 8.45 1.90
C MET A 1 46.01 8.72 1.94
N VAL A 2 45.42 8.49 3.11
CA VAL A 2 44.02 8.14 3.37
C VAL A 2 42.99 9.22 2.98
N HIS A 3 41.84 8.75 2.47
CA HIS A 3 40.62 9.54 2.24
C HIS A 3 40.15 10.23 3.51
N LYS A 4 39.81 11.52 3.42
CA LYS A 4 39.01 12.22 4.42
C LYS A 4 37.61 12.44 3.86
N VAL A 5 36.65 11.73 4.41
CA VAL A 5 35.22 12.00 4.23
C VAL A 5 34.78 12.64 5.54
N GLU A 6 34.53 13.94 5.52
CA GLU A 6 33.96 14.65 6.66
C GLU A 6 32.45 14.43 6.67
N VAL A 7 31.98 13.63 7.63
CA VAL A 7 30.57 13.50 7.95
C VAL A 7 30.29 14.36 9.18
N SER A 8 29.67 15.52 8.96
CA SER A 8 29.14 16.38 10.02
C SER A 8 27.87 15.76 10.62
N PRO A 9 27.74 15.71 11.97
CA PRO A 9 26.54 15.21 12.62
C PRO A 9 25.59 16.38 12.89
N GLU A 10 24.77 16.74 11.89
CA GLU A 10 23.66 17.67 12.12
C GLU A 10 22.37 16.89 12.43
N SER A 11 22.13 16.81 13.73
CA SER A 11 20.91 16.38 14.38
C SER A 11 19.70 17.13 13.83
N ILE A 12 18.86 16.44 13.06
CA ILE A 12 17.50 16.90 12.77
C ILE A 12 16.54 15.84 13.32
N THR A 13 15.82 16.25 14.35
CA THR A 13 14.70 15.58 15.01
C THR A 13 13.85 14.82 14.00
N ARG A 14 14.00 13.50 14.00
CA ARG A 14 13.24 12.58 13.17
C ARG A 14 11.84 12.42 13.78
N SER A 15 10.97 13.37 13.49
CA SER A 15 9.53 13.21 13.69
C SER A 15 9.09 11.94 12.96
N GLN A 16 8.36 11.09 13.66
CA GLN A 16 7.93 9.75 13.24
C GLN A 16 7.58 9.66 11.76
N GLU A 17 8.39 8.91 11.01
CA GLU A 17 8.19 8.62 9.60
C GLU A 17 7.50 7.24 9.51
N PRO A 18 6.32 7.12 8.86
CA PRO A 18 5.65 5.84 8.74
C PRO A 18 6.58 4.87 8.01
N GLY A 19 6.75 3.69 8.61
CA GLY A 19 7.85 2.77 8.35
C GLY A 19 8.16 2.51 6.88
N ASN A 20 9.46 2.47 6.57
CA ASN A 20 10.07 1.86 5.39
C ASN A 20 9.17 1.76 4.15
N PHE A 21 8.85 2.92 3.57
CA PHE A 21 8.37 3.01 2.21
C PHE A 21 9.53 2.59 1.29
N PHE A 22 9.53 1.36 0.79
CA PHE A 22 10.38 1.00 -0.35
C PHE A 22 9.72 1.63 -1.58
N PRO A 23 10.29 2.67 -2.21
CA PRO A 23 9.66 3.41 -3.31
C PRO A 23 9.66 2.62 -4.65
N GLY A 24 9.64 1.28 -4.59
CA GLY A 24 9.97 0.43 -5.73
C GLY A 24 8.80 -0.07 -6.56
N GLN A 25 7.71 -0.56 -5.96
CA GLN A 25 6.71 -1.33 -6.70
C GLN A 25 5.32 -1.24 -6.04
N SER A 26 4.62 -0.12 -6.18
CA SER A 26 3.18 -0.10 -5.96
C SER A 26 2.47 -0.50 -7.25
N GLU A 27 1.49 -1.40 -7.16
CA GLU A 27 0.66 -1.82 -8.28
C GLU A 27 -0.77 -1.29 -8.10
N ASP A 28 -1.28 -0.62 -9.13
CA ASP A 28 -2.67 -0.22 -9.18
C ASP A 28 -3.53 -1.38 -9.70
N LEU A 29 -4.47 -1.81 -8.86
CA LEU A 29 -5.40 -2.89 -9.14
C LEU A 29 -6.82 -2.35 -9.16
N ILE A 30 -7.65 -2.89 -10.03
CA ILE A 30 -9.09 -2.63 -10.03
C ILE A 30 -9.73 -3.66 -9.10
N ALA A 31 -10.29 -3.22 -7.98
CA ALA A 31 -11.06 -4.05 -7.08
C ALA A 31 -12.56 -3.97 -7.40
N GLN A 32 -13.18 -5.13 -7.64
CA GLN A 32 -14.61 -5.27 -7.83
C GLN A 32 -15.24 -6.11 -6.72
N CYS A 33 -16.22 -5.56 -6.02
CA CYS A 33 -17.00 -6.32 -5.05
C CYS A 33 -18.03 -7.22 -5.78
N PRO A 34 -18.05 -8.54 -5.54
CA PRO A 34 -19.03 -9.43 -6.18
C PRO A 34 -20.47 -9.18 -5.73
N LEU A 35 -20.66 -8.63 -4.52
CA LEU A 35 -21.97 -8.39 -3.90
C LEU A 35 -22.59 -7.06 -4.35
N CYS A 36 -21.98 -5.93 -3.99
CA CYS A 36 -22.54 -4.61 -4.29
C CYS A 36 -22.12 -4.06 -5.66
N LYS A 37 -21.30 -4.79 -6.42
CA LYS A 37 -20.78 -4.41 -7.75
C LYS A 37 -19.96 -3.11 -7.77
N THR A 38 -19.56 -2.59 -6.62
CA THR A 38 -18.65 -1.45 -6.54
C THR A 38 -17.31 -1.81 -7.17
N ILE A 39 -16.83 -0.94 -8.05
CA ILE A 39 -15.53 -1.03 -8.72
C ILE A 39 -14.74 0.21 -8.32
N GLU A 40 -13.50 0.02 -7.86
CA GLU A 40 -12.60 1.12 -7.53
C GLU A 40 -11.16 0.69 -7.82
N THR A 41 -10.34 1.64 -8.26
CA THR A 41 -8.90 1.44 -8.36
C THR A 41 -8.30 1.56 -6.96
N ILE A 42 -7.58 0.53 -6.54
CA ILE A 42 -6.87 0.45 -5.29
C ILE A 42 -5.39 0.31 -5.58
N THR A 43 -4.55 0.84 -4.71
CA THR A 43 -3.10 0.69 -4.84
C THR A 43 -2.64 -0.33 -3.81
N VAL A 44 -1.80 -1.27 -4.24
CA VAL A 44 -1.19 -2.29 -3.38
C VAL A 44 0.32 -2.09 -3.40
N GLY A 45 0.96 -2.06 -2.24
CA GLY A 45 2.41 -1.97 -2.10
C GLY A 45 3.12 -3.24 -2.57
N GLY A 46 4.44 -3.14 -2.75
CA GLY A 46 5.25 -4.25 -3.26
C GLY A 46 5.31 -5.46 -2.33
N ASP A 47 4.95 -5.26 -1.07
CA ASP A 47 4.77 -6.28 -0.04
C ASP A 47 3.36 -6.92 -0.06
N GLY A 48 2.48 -6.47 -0.95
CA GLY A 48 1.11 -6.96 -1.06
C GLY A 48 0.14 -6.32 -0.06
N GLN A 49 0.53 -5.23 0.62
CA GLN A 49 -0.37 -4.47 1.48
C GLN A 49 -1.17 -3.44 0.68
N LEU A 50 -2.48 -3.45 0.88
CA LEU A 50 -3.41 -2.46 0.41
C LEU A 50 -3.06 -1.12 1.05
N PHE A 51 -2.75 -0.14 0.21
CA PHE A 51 -2.69 1.24 0.67
C PHE A 51 -4.04 1.67 1.22
N THR A 52 -4.04 2.47 2.27
CA THR A 52 -5.24 2.87 2.99
C THR A 52 -6.31 3.41 2.04
N THR A 53 -7.40 2.66 1.89
CA THR A 53 -8.59 3.11 1.18
C THR A 53 -9.75 3.29 2.16
N ARG A 54 -10.69 4.18 1.83
CA ARG A 54 -11.86 4.40 2.70
C ARG A 54 -12.88 3.28 2.58
N LYS A 55 -12.99 2.65 1.40
CA LYS A 55 -14.05 1.70 1.03
C LYS A 55 -13.63 0.24 1.05
N PHE A 56 -12.34 -0.03 0.86
CA PHE A 56 -11.78 -1.37 0.88
C PHE A 56 -10.88 -1.56 2.10
N TYR A 57 -10.77 -2.80 2.54
CA TYR A 57 -9.87 -3.21 3.61
C TYR A 57 -9.26 -4.55 3.23
N GLN A 58 -8.05 -4.80 3.71
CA GLN A 58 -7.38 -6.08 3.52
C GLN A 58 -7.50 -6.91 4.80
N SER A 59 -7.77 -8.20 4.63
CA SER A 59 -7.64 -9.19 5.69
C SER A 59 -6.82 -10.36 5.16
N GLY A 60 -5.62 -10.53 5.72
CA GLY A 60 -4.63 -11.48 5.19
C GLY A 60 -4.22 -11.11 3.76
N ARG A 61 -4.41 -12.02 2.80
CA ARG A 61 -4.09 -11.81 1.37
C ARG A 61 -5.30 -11.36 0.53
N ASN A 62 -6.46 -11.21 1.17
CA ASN A 62 -7.71 -10.93 0.49
C ASN A 62 -8.13 -9.49 0.74
N ILE A 63 -8.68 -8.87 -0.30
CA ILE A 63 -9.22 -7.51 -0.22
C ILE A 63 -10.74 -7.62 -0.19
N TYR A 64 -11.37 -6.85 0.69
CA TYR A 64 -12.80 -6.85 0.95
C TYR A 64 -13.34 -5.43 0.84
N HIS A 65 -14.60 -5.31 0.43
CA HIS A 65 -15.30 -4.04 0.41
C HIS A 65 -16.15 -3.89 1.67
N LYS A 66 -16.20 -2.70 2.25
CA LYS A 66 -16.94 -2.37 3.49
C LYS A 66 -18.48 -2.42 3.37
N CYS A 67 -19.01 -3.06 2.32
CA CYS A 67 -20.44 -3.34 2.15
C CYS A 67 -21.00 -4.43 3.09
N GLY A 68 -20.17 -5.04 3.94
CA GLY A 68 -20.57 -6.14 4.83
C GLY A 68 -20.51 -7.54 4.20
N SER A 69 -20.00 -7.66 2.97
CA SER A 69 -19.76 -8.97 2.34
C SER A 69 -18.62 -9.73 3.03
N ALA A 70 -18.83 -11.01 3.31
CA ALA A 70 -17.76 -11.94 3.70
C ALA A 70 -16.97 -12.48 2.50
N GLN A 71 -17.41 -12.20 1.26
CA GLN A 71 -16.71 -12.62 0.06
C GLN A 71 -15.60 -11.63 -0.31
N PRO A 72 -14.40 -12.12 -0.68
CA PRO A 72 -13.32 -11.27 -1.16
C PRO A 72 -13.70 -10.60 -2.49
N CYS A 73 -13.23 -9.37 -2.67
CA CYS A 73 -13.31 -8.63 -3.92
C CYS A 73 -12.41 -9.29 -4.97
N ARG A 74 -12.86 -9.24 -6.22
CA ARG A 74 -12.05 -9.66 -7.37
C ARG A 74 -11.09 -8.53 -7.72
N LEU A 75 -9.83 -8.85 -7.87
CA LEU A 75 -8.78 -7.91 -8.23
C LEU A 75 -8.38 -8.14 -9.69
N PHE A 76 -8.29 -7.07 -10.46
CA PHE A 76 -7.83 -7.09 -11.84
C PHE A 76 -6.64 -6.15 -11.98
N ARG A 77 -5.64 -6.58 -12.74
CA ARG A 77 -4.55 -5.67 -13.14
C ARG A 77 -5.09 -4.70 -14.17
N GLY A 78 -4.90 -3.39 -13.93
CA GLY A 78 -5.07 -2.40 -15.00
C GLY A 78 -4.01 -2.69 -16.06
N GLN A 79 -4.45 -2.91 -17.31
CA GLN A 79 -3.54 -2.99 -18.46
C GLN A 79 -3.06 -1.60 -18.85
#